data_AF-A0A3N6J2T6-F1
#
_entry.id   AF-A0A3N6J2T6-F1
#
_cell.length_a   1.000
_cell.length_b   1.000
_cell.length_c   1.000
_cell.angle_alpha   90.00
_cell.angle_beta   90.00
_cell.angle_gamma   90.00
#
_symmetry.space_group_name_H-M   'P 1'
#
loop_
_entity.id
_entity.type
_entity.pdbx_description
1 polymer ?
#
loop_
_entity_poly.entity_id
_entity_poly.type
_entity_poly.pdbx_seq_one_letter_code
_entity_poly.pdbx_strand_id
1 'polypeptide(L)'
;MVHYKLHYACVPCRVSFKRFALDGGDPPCPNCGRALVCAGHDFAPPPRRDTDAWSAVGAVLGAGLRYEGLEACGCGKQPRFRPRTGAEVRARLTVAARTGVPVAEALARRDPAIPEAD
;
A
#
# COMPACT_ATOMS: atom_id res chain seq x y z
N MET A 1 18.45 -16.39 10.46
CA MET A 1 17.75 -15.14 10.09
C MET A 1 16.33 -15.50 9.71
N VAL A 2 15.31 -15.03 10.44
CA VAL A 2 13.90 -15.29 10.08
C VAL A 2 13.56 -14.42 8.89
N HIS A 3 13.47 -15.01 7.71
CA HIS A 3 12.93 -14.32 6.54
C HIS A 3 11.41 -14.25 6.72
N TYR A 4 10.88 -13.11 7.15
CA TYR A 4 9.43 -12.93 7.18
C TYR A 4 8.90 -12.87 5.74
N LYS A 5 7.77 -13.56 5.51
CA LYS A 5 7.08 -13.47 4.22
C LYS A 5 6.44 -12.09 4.11
N LEU A 6 6.70 -11.41 3.01
CA LEU A 6 6.04 -10.18 2.63
C LEU A 6 4.85 -10.48 1.74
N HIS A 7 3.88 -9.57 1.74
CA HIS A 7 2.84 -9.58 0.74
C HIS A 7 3.30 -8.85 -0.52
N TYR A 8 3.04 -9.47 -1.65
CA TYR A 8 3.29 -8.94 -2.98
C TYR A 8 1.96 -8.84 -3.74
N ALA A 9 1.71 -7.74 -4.43
CA ALA A 9 0.45 -7.46 -5.10
C ALA A 9 0.64 -7.29 -6.62
N CYS A 10 -0.27 -7.88 -7.39
CA CYS A 10 -0.46 -7.54 -8.80
C CYS A 10 -1.74 -6.72 -8.91
N VAL A 11 -1.62 -5.40 -9.09
CA VAL A 11 -2.79 -4.51 -9.22
C VAL A 11 -3.62 -4.82 -10.47
N PRO A 12 -3.03 -5.01 -11.67
CA PRO A 12 -3.80 -5.35 -12.88
C PRO A 12 -4.61 -6.65 -12.73
N CYS A 13 -3.99 -7.67 -12.15
CA CYS A 13 -4.66 -8.94 -11.90
C CYS A 13 -5.50 -8.94 -10.64
N ARG A 14 -5.43 -7.94 -9.75
CA ARG A 14 -6.17 -7.89 -8.48
C ARG A 14 -5.97 -9.15 -7.62
N VAL A 15 -4.71 -9.54 -7.46
CA VAL A 15 -4.28 -10.71 -6.67
C VAL A 15 -3.08 -10.36 -5.80
N SER A 16 -2.89 -11.13 -4.72
CA SER A 16 -1.71 -11.03 -3.88
C SER A 16 -1.11 -12.39 -3.57
N PHE A 17 0.17 -12.40 -3.25
CA PHE A 17 0.94 -13.59 -2.92
C PHE A 17 1.84 -13.31 -1.72
N LYS A 18 1.91 -14.26 -0.78
CA LYS A 18 2.92 -14.23 0.28
C LYS A 18 4.21 -14.87 -0.23
N ARG A 19 5.30 -14.10 -0.28
CA ARG A 19 6.61 -14.56 -0.76
C ARG A 19 7.72 -14.02 0.13
N PHE A 20 8.86 -14.71 0.15
CA PHE A 20 10.07 -14.14 0.74
C PHE A 20 10.60 -13.05 -0.18
N ALA A 21 11.23 -12.02 0.39
CA ALA A 21 12.04 -11.11 -0.40
C ALA A 21 13.11 -11.93 -1.12
N LEU A 22 13.17 -11.81 -2.44
CA LEU A 22 14.18 -12.50 -3.24
C LEU A 22 15.40 -11.58 -3.37
N ASP A 23 16.59 -12.14 -3.17
CA ASP A 23 17.84 -11.51 -3.57
C ASP A 23 17.88 -11.47 -5.10
N GLY A 24 17.35 -10.41 -5.71
CA GLY A 24 17.28 -10.28 -7.17
C GLY A 24 16.08 -9.51 -7.74
N GLY A 25 15.17 -9.02 -6.90
CA GLY A 25 14.10 -8.10 -7.31
C GLY A 25 12.68 -8.67 -7.18
N ASP A 26 11.74 -7.96 -7.80
CA ASP A 26 10.31 -8.23 -7.66
C ASP A 26 9.89 -9.48 -8.45
N PRO A 27 9.29 -10.49 -7.80
CA PRO A 27 8.90 -11.72 -8.49
C PRO A 27 7.78 -11.48 -9.52
N PRO A 28 7.74 -12.24 -10.63
CA PRO A 28 6.68 -12.09 -11.62
C PRO A 28 5.33 -12.63 -11.11
N CYS A 29 4.25 -12.00 -11.56
CA CYS A 29 2.88 -12.43 -11.31
C CYS A 29 2.58 -13.70 -12.13
N PRO A 30 2.12 -14.80 -11.50
CA PRO A 30 1.80 -16.03 -12.22
C PRO A 30 0.63 -15.91 -13.21
N ASN A 31 -0.18 -14.85 -13.11
CA ASN A 31 -1.33 -14.65 -13.98
C ASN A 31 -1.02 -13.82 -15.24
N CYS A 32 -0.09 -12.87 -15.17
CA CYS A 32 0.17 -11.94 -16.28
C CYS A 32 1.65 -11.68 -16.58
N GLY A 33 2.58 -12.29 -15.83
CA GLY A 33 4.02 -12.13 -16.01
C GLY A 33 4.60 -10.79 -15.54
N ARG A 34 3.78 -9.77 -15.23
CA ARG A 34 4.25 -8.46 -14.73
C ARG A 34 4.88 -8.60 -13.35
N ALA A 35 5.84 -7.72 -13.03
CA ALA A 35 6.45 -7.65 -11.70
C ALA A 35 5.38 -7.43 -10.62
N LEU A 36 5.47 -8.21 -9.53
CA LEU A 36 4.66 -8.02 -8.35
C LEU A 36 5.25 -6.91 -7.48
N VAL A 37 4.43 -5.98 -7.02
CA VAL A 37 4.90 -4.89 -6.16
C VAL A 37 4.86 -5.33 -4.70
N CYS A 38 5.94 -5.14 -3.97
CA CYS A 38 5.98 -5.38 -2.52
C CYS A 38 4.98 -4.47 -1.80
N ALA A 39 3.94 -5.06 -1.20
CA ALA A 39 2.88 -4.36 -0.49
C ALA A 39 3.11 -4.24 1.02
N GLY A 40 4.06 -5.00 1.59
CA GLY A 40 4.44 -4.93 3.00
C GLY A 40 3.89 -6.07 3.86
N HIS A 41 4.10 -6.02 5.17
CA HIS A 41 3.69 -7.09 6.09
C HIS A 41 2.19 -7.07 6.39
N ASP A 42 1.59 -5.89 6.51
CA ASP A 42 0.22 -5.71 7.00
C ASP A 42 -0.81 -5.60 5.86
N PHE A 43 -0.41 -5.98 4.65
CA PHE A 43 -1.29 -5.90 3.49
C PHE A 43 -2.41 -6.94 3.56
N ALA A 44 -3.59 -6.48 3.96
CA ALA A 44 -4.86 -7.18 3.77
C ALA A 44 -5.38 -6.91 2.33
N PRO A 45 -5.31 -7.89 1.41
CA PRO A 45 -5.77 -7.71 0.04
C PRO A 45 -7.29 -7.58 -0.04
N PRO A 46 -7.82 -6.63 -0.84
CA PRO A 46 -9.26 -6.56 -1.08
C PRO A 46 -9.78 -7.78 -1.84
N PRO A 47 -11.09 -8.07 -1.79
CA PRO A 47 -11.71 -9.04 -2.68
C PRO A 47 -11.37 -8.73 -4.14
N ARG A 48 -11.05 -9.75 -4.95
CA ARG A 48 -10.67 -9.56 -6.37
C ARG A 48 -11.65 -8.69 -7.15
N ARG A 49 -12.95 -8.81 -6.88
CA ARG A 49 -14.03 -8.07 -7.57
C ARG A 49 -14.10 -6.58 -7.18
N ASP A 50 -13.50 -6.17 -6.08
CA ASP A 50 -13.59 -4.81 -5.57
C ASP A 50 -12.63 -3.88 -6.33
N THR A 51 -13.07 -3.38 -7.47
CA THR A 51 -12.26 -2.53 -8.35
C THR A 51 -11.88 -1.20 -7.71
N ASP A 52 -12.73 -0.65 -6.86
CA ASP A 52 -12.45 0.63 -6.19
C ASP A 52 -11.34 0.47 -5.16
N ALA A 53 -11.42 -0.57 -4.32
CA ALA A 53 -10.37 -0.86 -3.35
C ALA A 53 -9.04 -1.23 -4.04
N TRP A 54 -9.07 -1.99 -5.14
CA TRP A 54 -7.86 -2.28 -5.91
C TRP A 54 -7.26 -1.05 -6.60
N SER A 55 -8.09 -0.07 -6.97
CA SER A 55 -7.61 1.22 -7.48
C SER A 55 -6.90 2.01 -6.37
N ALA A 56 -7.42 1.96 -5.14
CA ALA A 56 -6.76 2.57 -3.99
C ALA A 56 -5.40 1.91 -3.68
N VAL A 57 -5.32 0.57 -3.75
CA VAL A 57 -4.05 -0.16 -3.65
C VAL A 57 -3.07 0.31 -4.72
N GLY A 58 -3.54 0.47 -5.96
CA GLY A 58 -2.72 0.99 -7.06
C GLY A 58 -2.13 2.38 -6.76
N ALA A 59 -2.94 3.30 -6.24
CA ALA A 59 -2.48 4.64 -5.87
C ALA A 59 -1.43 4.61 -4.75
N VAL A 60 -1.65 3.78 -3.72
CA VAL A 60 -0.72 3.63 -2.58
C VAL A 60 0.62 3.06 -3.04
N LEU A 61 0.61 1.92 -3.73
CA LEU A 61 1.83 1.26 -4.18
C LEU A 61 2.56 2.09 -5.25
N GLY A 62 1.82 2.76 -6.14
CA GLY A 62 2.38 3.65 -7.15
C GLY A 62 3.05 4.89 -6.57
N ALA A 63 2.63 5.33 -5.37
CA ALA A 63 3.31 6.39 -4.62
C ALA A 63 4.51 5.89 -3.80
N GLY A 64 4.91 4.62 -3.94
CA GLY A 64 6.02 4.01 -3.20
C GLY A 64 5.69 3.66 -1.75
N LEU A 65 4.44 3.80 -1.33
CA LEU A 65 4.00 3.47 0.01
C LEU A 65 3.73 1.98 0.15
N ARG A 66 4.01 1.44 1.34
CA ARG A 66 3.69 0.07 1.73
C ARG A 66 2.72 0.05 2.92
N TYR A 67 2.01 -1.06 3.08
CA TYR A 67 1.16 -1.38 4.22
C TYR A 67 2.05 -2.01 5.29
N GLU A 68 2.69 -1.14 6.07
CA GLU A 68 3.59 -1.48 7.17
C GLU A 68 3.09 -0.77 8.43
N GLY A 69 3.13 -1.42 9.57
CA GLY A 69 2.66 -0.78 10.80
C GLY A 69 2.54 -1.64 12.05
N LEU A 70 2.72 -2.96 11.99
CA LEU A 70 2.92 -3.74 13.22
C LEU A 70 4.38 -3.69 13.65
N GLU A 71 4.66 -3.07 14.80
CA GLU A 71 5.91 -3.34 15.50
C GLU A 71 5.93 -4.80 15.96
N ALA A 72 7.01 -5.52 15.67
CA ALA A 72 7.17 -6.94 16.00
C ALA A 72 6.99 -7.25 17.51
N CYS A 73 7.16 -6.24 18.37
CA CYS A 73 6.94 -6.30 19.81
C CYS A 73 5.46 -6.39 20.22
N GLY A 74 4.51 -6.02 19.35
CA GLY A 74 3.09 -5.89 19.70
C GLY A 74 2.78 -4.71 20.65
N CYS A 75 3.81 -4.02 21.13
CA CYS A 75 3.75 -2.91 22.06
C CYS A 75 3.57 -1.55 21.34
N GLY A 76 2.53 -1.45 20.50
CA GLY A 76 1.91 -0.18 20.12
C GLY A 76 2.58 0.65 19.02
N LYS A 77 2.10 0.47 17.79
CA LYS A 77 1.81 1.56 16.85
C LYS A 77 0.50 1.23 16.14
N GLN A 78 -0.37 2.23 15.98
CA GLN A 78 -1.47 2.06 15.04
C GLN A 78 -0.88 1.82 13.65
N PRO A 79 -1.42 0.88 12.85
CA PRO A 79 -0.93 0.68 11.50
C PRO A 79 -0.94 2.02 10.77
N ARG A 80 0.15 2.32 10.04
CA ARG A 80 0.23 3.55 9.25
C ARG A 80 -1.00 3.59 8.35
N PHE A 81 -1.70 4.72 8.36
CA PHE A 81 -2.93 4.84 7.60
C PHE A 81 -2.62 4.68 6.10
N ARG A 82 -3.48 3.94 5.39
CA ARG A 82 -3.50 3.88 3.94
C ARG A 82 -4.94 3.92 3.46
N PRO A 83 -5.26 4.72 2.43
CA PRO A 83 -6.60 4.74 1.87
C PRO A 83 -6.96 3.36 1.34
N ARG A 84 -8.21 2.96 1.58
CA ARG A 84 -8.78 1.68 1.16
C ARG A 84 -9.81 1.85 0.04
N THR A 85 -10.22 3.09 -0.24
CA THR A 85 -11.24 3.43 -1.23
C THR A 85 -10.77 4.52 -2.19
N GLY A 86 -11.35 4.56 -3.39
CA GLY A 86 -11.09 5.61 -4.35
C GLY A 86 -11.52 6.99 -3.84
N ALA A 87 -12.55 7.07 -2.99
CA ALA A 87 -12.98 8.32 -2.37
C ALA A 87 -11.90 8.90 -1.45
N GLU A 88 -11.29 8.08 -0.60
CA GLU A 88 -10.19 8.49 0.28
C GLU A 88 -8.94 8.93 -0.49
N VAL A 89 -8.64 8.24 -1.60
CA VAL A 89 -7.56 8.63 -2.52
C VAL A 89 -7.85 10.01 -3.11
N ARG A 90 -9.04 10.21 -3.68
CA ARG A 90 -9.42 11.49 -4.31
C ARG A 90 -9.34 12.66 -3.32
N ALA A 91 -9.80 12.47 -2.09
CA ALA A 91 -9.72 13.48 -1.04
C ALA A 91 -8.26 13.92 -0.79
N ARG A 92 -7.33 12.96 -0.69
CA ARG A 92 -5.92 13.21 -0.44
C ARG A 92 -5.19 13.81 -1.64
N LEU A 93 -5.50 13.34 -2.85
CA LEU A 93 -4.97 13.93 -4.08
C LEU A 93 -5.45 15.38 -4.26
N THR A 94 -6.68 15.69 -3.86
CA THR A 94 -7.21 17.06 -3.89
C THR A 94 -6.43 17.96 -2.93
N VAL A 95 -6.09 17.47 -1.74
CA VAL A 95 -5.24 18.22 -0.80
C VAL A 95 -3.85 18.42 -1.36
N ALA A 96 -3.21 17.36 -1.86
CA ALA A 96 -1.89 17.44 -2.49
C ALA A 96 -1.84 18.51 -3.60
N ALA A 97 -2.85 18.53 -4.47
CA ALA A 97 -2.95 19.51 -5.54
C ALA A 97 -3.15 20.95 -5.03
N ARG A 98 -3.88 21.14 -3.92
CA ARG A 98 -4.17 22.46 -3.35
C ARG A 98 -3.03 23.05 -2.53
N THR A 99 -2.29 22.21 -1.81
CA THR A 99 -1.27 22.68 -0.85
C THR A 99 0.15 22.45 -1.33
N GLY A 100 0.34 21.73 -2.45
CA GLY A 100 1.65 21.41 -3.00
C GLY A 100 2.40 20.31 -2.23
N VAL A 101 1.76 19.66 -1.26
CA VAL A 101 2.41 18.56 -0.53
C VAL A 101 2.62 17.34 -1.44
N PRO A 102 3.69 16.56 -1.26
CA PRO A 102 3.93 15.36 -2.05
C PRO A 102 2.76 14.37 -1.98
N VAL A 103 2.43 13.72 -3.10
CA VAL A 103 1.33 12.74 -3.17
C VAL A 103 1.52 11.60 -2.17
N ALA A 104 2.74 11.09 -2.01
CA ALA A 104 3.04 10.04 -1.03
C ALA A 104 2.73 10.49 0.41
N GLU A 105 3.04 11.74 0.75
CA GLU A 105 2.74 12.30 2.06
C GLU A 105 1.23 12.44 2.25
N ALA A 106 0.53 13.04 1.29
CA ALA A 106 -0.93 13.17 1.36
C ALA A 106 -1.65 11.81 1.44
N LEU A 107 -1.17 10.80 0.71
CA LEU A 107 -1.71 9.43 0.76
C LEU A 107 -1.44 8.73 2.10
N ALA A 108 -0.37 9.10 2.80
CA ALA A 108 -0.05 8.54 4.11
C ALA A 108 -0.88 9.15 5.24
N ARG A 109 -1.44 10.37 5.05
CA ARG A 109 -2.17 11.10 6.10
C ARG A 109 -3.48 10.41 6.48
N ARG A 110 -3.70 10.22 7.78
CA ARG A 110 -4.98 9.73 8.33
C ARG A 110 -6.12 10.72 8.13
N ASP A 111 -5.89 11.98 8.43
CA ASP A 111 -6.81 13.07 8.12
C ASP A 111 -6.28 13.85 6.91
N PRO A 112 -7.03 13.98 5.81
CA PRO A 112 -6.55 14.73 4.65
C PRO A 112 -6.33 16.22 4.96
N ALA A 113 -7.06 16.82 5.91
CA ALA A 113 -7.02 18.25 6.21
C ALA A 113 -5.96 18.64 7.25
N ILE A 114 -5.48 17.70 8.06
CA ILE A 114 -4.55 17.97 9.17
C ILE A 114 -3.15 17.43 8.83
N PRO A 115 -2.08 18.24 8.95
CA PRO A 115 -0.72 17.70 8.88
C PRO A 115 -0.46 16.79 10.10
N GLU A 116 -0.13 15.53 9.86
CA GLU A 116 0.34 14.63 10.95
C GLU A 116 1.77 15.05 11.33
N ALA A 117 1.99 15.34 12.61
CA ALA A 117 3.34 15.53 13.16
C ALA A 117 4.00 14.16 13.36
N ASP A 118 5.29 14.06 12.99
CA ASP A 118 6.13 12.86 13.12
C ASP A 118 6.38 12.47 14.59
#